data_AF-A0A222TCD3-F1
#
_entry.id   AF-A0A222TCD3-F1
#
_cell.length_a   1.000
_cell.length_b   1.000
_cell.length_c   1.000
_cell.angle_alpha   90.00
_cell.angle_beta   90.00
_cell.angle_gamma   90.00
#
_symmetry.space_group_name_H-M   'P 1'
#
loop_
_entity.id
_entity.type
_entity.pdbx_description
1 polymer ?
#
loop_
_entity_poly.entity_id
_entity_poly.type
_entity_poly.pdbx_seq_one_letter_code
_entity_poly.pdbx_strand_id
1 'polypeptide(L)'
;MDPHPNQCTMKIDSVCGCTMRPRKRRRRPWQGASVTARPGPASRRSSSDTRKGRSSMRVRDVSAPVPHRRENNTAATRALRATLQASALRYAERGMYVHPLLVGGKEPRWLDWEARATRDPEVIERTWGRAPFNIGVACGPSALVAVDLDVPHDGDVSGLADIVDGMTMLDSLAAQIPGAQITPTLTVRTPSGGRHLVYRAPAGVEVRNTARTIGWCIDTRAAGGYIVGIGSQVDGVSYELEGSVTDPAVLPDWLLTLITTAPEPPKSGGAPRRADVVARLRDLTRQGTREERWAHGILRSECDELAAMKPDTGRNNRLNLAAYRAGQLVAAGLLDQAVAEEHLTEAAQASGLGEKSAFEIEKTLRSGMAAGLSRPRRMTTAPARRMGGAA
;
A
#
# COMPACT_ATOMS: atom_id res chain seq x y z
N MET A 1 53.22 40.67 -11.00
CA MET A 1 53.06 40.22 -9.60
C MET A 1 53.34 38.73 -9.59
N ASP A 2 54.57 38.39 -9.25
CA ASP A 2 54.99 37.09 -8.72
C ASP A 2 54.22 36.75 -7.42
N PRO A 3 54.25 35.52 -6.85
CA PRO A 3 55.10 34.38 -7.21
C PRO A 3 54.45 32.95 -7.15
N HIS A 4 55.06 31.98 -7.84
CA HIS A 4 55.11 30.54 -7.47
C HIS A 4 55.92 30.36 -6.15
N PRO A 5 55.81 29.31 -5.29
CA PRO A 5 56.13 27.90 -5.64
C PRO A 5 55.37 26.88 -4.70
N ASN A 6 55.55 25.55 -4.63
CA ASN A 6 56.75 24.74 -4.43
C ASN A 6 56.40 23.23 -4.49
N GLN A 7 57.36 22.43 -4.94
CA GLN A 7 57.41 20.96 -4.89
C GLN A 7 57.52 20.45 -3.44
N CYS A 8 57.06 19.22 -3.17
CA CYS A 8 57.82 18.27 -2.34
C CYS A 8 57.31 16.81 -2.45
N THR A 9 58.25 15.92 -2.74
CA THR A 9 58.21 14.45 -2.79
C THR A 9 58.22 13.79 -1.41
N MET A 10 57.58 12.62 -1.25
CA MET A 10 57.92 11.50 -0.32
C MET A 10 56.78 10.45 -0.40
N LYS A 11 56.93 9.14 -0.21
CA LYS A 11 58.01 8.13 -0.25
C LYS A 11 57.27 6.79 -0.24
N ILE A 12 57.83 5.80 -0.93
CA ILE A 12 57.44 4.38 -0.84
C ILE A 12 58.04 3.80 0.44
N ASP A 13 57.30 2.90 1.10
CA ASP A 13 57.68 1.77 1.99
C ASP A 13 56.40 1.41 2.80
N SER A 14 56.09 0.21 3.30
CA SER A 14 56.50 -1.17 3.11
C SER A 14 55.51 -2.03 3.93
N VAL A 15 55.12 -3.19 3.43
CA VAL A 15 54.96 -4.50 4.13
C VAL A 15 54.70 -4.51 5.65
N CYS A 16 53.53 -5.02 6.07
CA CYS A 16 53.33 -5.94 7.20
C CYS A 16 51.85 -6.40 7.17
N GLY A 17 51.43 -7.66 7.09
CA GLY A 17 52.04 -8.88 7.61
C GLY A 17 51.51 -9.20 9.02
N CYS A 18 50.21 -9.53 9.19
CA CYS A 18 49.80 -10.30 10.36
C CYS A 18 48.51 -11.11 10.17
N THR A 19 48.73 -12.40 9.94
CA THR A 19 47.83 -13.54 10.16
C THR A 19 47.52 -13.77 11.65
N MET A 20 46.26 -14.08 12.00
CA MET A 20 45.83 -15.13 12.96
C MET A 20 44.33 -14.97 13.26
N ARG A 21 43.45 -15.84 12.73
CA ARG A 21 42.99 -17.16 13.22
C ARG A 21 41.60 -17.09 13.91
N PRO A 22 40.73 -18.07 13.65
CA PRO A 22 39.32 -18.04 14.05
C PRO A 22 39.10 -18.67 15.43
N ARG A 23 38.23 -18.07 16.26
CA ARG A 23 37.72 -18.72 17.48
C ARG A 23 36.55 -19.64 17.15
N LYS A 24 36.86 -20.92 16.93
CA LYS A 24 35.93 -22.03 17.18
C LYS A 24 35.58 -22.05 18.68
N ARG A 25 34.29 -22.03 19.03
CA ARG A 25 33.81 -22.62 20.28
C ARG A 25 32.73 -23.66 20.00
N ARG A 26 32.84 -24.71 20.79
CA ARG A 26 32.40 -26.09 20.55
C ARG A 26 30.90 -26.26 20.78
N ARG A 27 30.36 -27.22 20.04
CA ARG A 27 29.14 -27.98 20.32
C ARG A 27 29.17 -28.57 21.73
N ARG A 28 28.01 -28.61 22.39
CA ARG A 28 27.58 -29.73 23.24
C ARG A 28 26.13 -30.07 22.89
N PRO A 29 25.82 -31.34 22.58
CA PRO A 29 24.45 -31.82 22.45
C PRO A 29 23.89 -32.23 23.81
N TRP A 30 22.59 -32.06 24.01
CA TRP A 30 21.86 -32.71 25.09
C TRP A 30 20.97 -33.79 24.48
N GLN A 31 21.18 -35.03 24.93
CA GLN A 31 20.35 -36.20 24.64
C GLN A 31 19.66 -36.65 25.93
N GLY A 32 18.48 -37.26 25.78
CA GLY A 32 17.75 -38.00 26.82
C GLY A 32 16.43 -37.29 27.19
N ALA A 33 15.27 -37.92 27.19
CA ALA A 33 14.91 -39.31 26.96
C ALA A 33 13.43 -39.40 26.54
N SER A 34 13.12 -40.44 25.77
CA SER A 34 11.80 -40.98 25.46
C SER A 34 11.12 -41.56 26.70
N VAL A 35 9.79 -41.79 26.62
CA VAL A 35 9.09 -43.07 26.92
C VAL A 35 7.62 -42.85 27.37
N THR A 36 6.68 -43.30 26.51
CA THR A 36 5.35 -43.94 26.78
C THR A 36 4.25 -43.15 27.51
N ALA A 37 2.94 -43.37 27.37
CA ALA A 37 2.09 -44.27 26.58
C ALA A 37 0.65 -43.69 26.61
N ARG A 38 -0.14 -43.99 25.57
CA ARG A 38 -1.62 -44.04 25.57
C ARG A 38 -2.04 -45.48 25.90
N PRO A 39 -3.23 -45.77 26.47
CA PRO A 39 -4.51 -45.72 25.73
C PRO A 39 -5.77 -45.32 26.56
N GLY A 40 -6.90 -45.05 25.86
CA GLY A 40 -8.24 -44.69 26.40
C GLY A 40 -9.03 -45.89 26.96
N PRO A 41 -10.37 -46.04 26.78
CA PRO A 41 -11.43 -45.12 26.28
C PRO A 41 -12.77 -45.21 27.10
N ALA A 42 -13.90 -44.81 26.49
CA ALA A 42 -15.32 -45.12 26.80
C ALA A 42 -16.01 -44.30 27.94
N SER A 43 -17.32 -43.99 27.96
CA SER A 43 -18.46 -44.13 27.04
C SER A 43 -19.71 -43.43 27.66
N ARG A 44 -20.60 -42.92 26.79
CA ARG A 44 -22.10 -42.91 26.83
C ARG A 44 -22.88 -42.83 28.16
N ARG A 45 -23.89 -41.93 28.15
CA ARG A 45 -25.32 -42.06 28.56
C ARG A 45 -25.98 -40.70 28.25
N SER A 46 -27.01 -40.50 27.42
CA SER A 46 -28.38 -41.04 27.31
C SER A 46 -29.26 -40.83 28.54
N SER A 47 -30.14 -39.83 28.50
CA SER A 47 -31.46 -39.88 29.13
C SER A 47 -32.39 -38.83 28.51
N SER A 48 -33.35 -39.32 27.75
CA SER A 48 -34.62 -38.68 27.42
C SER A 48 -35.54 -38.72 28.63
N ASP A 49 -36.23 -37.63 28.97
CA ASP A 49 -37.56 -37.71 29.58
C ASP A 49 -38.39 -36.44 29.34
N THR A 50 -39.67 -36.55 29.65
CA THR A 50 -40.83 -36.12 28.86
C THR A 50 -41.55 -34.86 29.37
N ARG A 51 -42.44 -34.36 28.49
CA ARG A 51 -43.33 -33.19 28.57
C ARG A 51 -44.13 -33.01 29.88
N LYS A 52 -44.32 -31.75 30.25
CA LYS A 52 -45.60 -31.05 30.62
C LYS A 52 -45.23 -29.55 30.70
N GLY A 53 -45.78 -28.62 29.93
CA GLY A 53 -47.18 -28.33 29.69
C GLY A 53 -47.57 -27.07 30.48
N ARG A 54 -47.30 -25.87 29.93
CA ARG A 54 -48.05 -24.65 30.27
C ARG A 54 -47.89 -23.57 29.20
N SER A 55 -49.04 -23.16 28.69
CA SER A 55 -49.24 -22.08 27.73
C SER A 55 -48.95 -20.73 28.41
N SER A 56 -48.06 -19.94 27.82
CA SER A 56 -48.05 -18.48 28.00
C SER A 56 -47.62 -17.83 26.68
N MET A 57 -48.27 -16.70 26.40
CA MET A 57 -48.20 -15.89 25.19
C MET A 57 -46.82 -15.86 24.52
N ARG A 58 -46.75 -16.23 23.23
CA ARG A 58 -45.65 -15.82 22.36
C ARG A 58 -45.77 -14.33 22.09
N VAL A 59 -45.15 -13.51 22.93
CA VAL A 59 -44.59 -12.25 22.45
C VAL A 59 -43.49 -12.67 21.47
N ARG A 60 -43.60 -12.25 20.20
CA ARG A 60 -42.48 -12.39 19.26
C ARG A 60 -41.35 -11.55 19.84
N ASP A 61 -40.35 -12.23 20.40
CA ASP A 61 -39.07 -11.60 20.69
C ASP A 61 -38.45 -11.23 19.34
N VAL A 62 -38.56 -9.96 18.97
CA VAL A 62 -37.94 -9.40 17.77
C VAL A 62 -36.45 -9.06 18.03
N SER A 63 -35.90 -9.49 19.16
CA SER A 63 -34.50 -9.28 19.51
C SER A 63 -33.62 -10.43 19.03
N ALA A 64 -33.79 -10.85 17.77
CA ALA A 64 -32.72 -11.57 17.11
C ALA A 64 -31.62 -10.53 16.80
N PRO A 65 -30.40 -10.65 17.36
CA PRO A 65 -29.34 -9.71 17.05
C PRO A 65 -29.07 -9.77 15.55
N VAL A 66 -29.24 -8.63 14.88
CA VAL A 66 -28.80 -8.44 13.49
C VAL A 66 -27.31 -8.79 13.45
N PRO A 67 -26.88 -9.77 12.64
CA PRO A 67 -25.47 -10.12 12.58
C PRO A 67 -24.72 -8.99 11.87
N HIS A 68 -24.19 -8.04 12.64
CA HIS A 68 -23.21 -7.03 12.20
C HIS A 68 -21.87 -7.70 11.88
N ARG A 69 -21.84 -8.54 10.85
CA ARG A 69 -20.62 -9.17 10.35
C ARG A 69 -20.68 -9.16 8.83
N ARG A 70 -20.55 -8.02 8.13
CA ARG A 70 -20.66 -8.07 6.66
C ARG A 70 -20.21 -6.93 5.74
N GLU A 71 -19.35 -5.98 6.12
CA GLU A 71 -18.86 -5.01 5.11
C GLU A 71 -17.42 -5.24 4.65
N ASN A 72 -16.49 -5.58 5.54
CA ASN A 72 -15.07 -5.72 5.13
C ASN A 72 -14.72 -7.09 4.49
N ASN A 73 -15.70 -7.97 4.26
CA ASN A 73 -15.48 -9.32 3.73
C ASN A 73 -16.63 -9.80 2.82
N THR A 74 -17.23 -8.89 2.07
CA THR A 74 -18.30 -9.24 1.11
C THR A 74 -17.77 -10.11 -0.04
N ALA A 75 -18.66 -10.77 -0.77
CA ALA A 75 -18.30 -11.45 -2.01
C ALA A 75 -17.64 -10.49 -3.01
N ALA A 76 -18.11 -9.23 -3.07
CA ALA A 76 -17.55 -8.18 -3.92
C ALA A 76 -16.11 -7.83 -3.51
N THR A 77 -15.83 -7.60 -2.23
CA THR A 77 -14.47 -7.32 -1.75
C THR A 77 -13.50 -8.48 -2.05
N ARG A 78 -13.95 -9.73 -1.89
CA ARG A 78 -13.12 -10.90 -2.23
C ARG A 78 -12.87 -11.02 -3.72
N ALA A 79 -13.87 -10.74 -4.55
CA ALA A 79 -13.73 -10.73 -6.00
C ALA A 79 -12.75 -9.64 -6.46
N LEU A 80 -12.88 -8.42 -5.94
CA LEU A 80 -11.97 -7.31 -6.23
C LEU A 80 -10.54 -7.63 -5.83
N ARG A 81 -10.34 -8.22 -4.64
CA ARG A 81 -9.02 -8.71 -4.20
C ARG A 81 -8.42 -9.71 -5.16
N ALA A 82 -9.19 -10.70 -5.60
CA ALA A 82 -8.73 -11.71 -6.56
C ALA A 82 -8.35 -11.07 -7.91
N THR A 83 -9.16 -10.13 -8.41
CA THR A 83 -8.87 -9.39 -9.64
C THR A 83 -7.58 -8.58 -9.54
N LEU A 84 -7.40 -7.82 -8.46
CA LEU A 84 -6.21 -7.00 -8.24
C LEU A 84 -4.96 -7.86 -8.04
N GLN A 85 -5.07 -8.96 -7.31
CA GLN A 85 -3.96 -9.91 -7.16
C GLN A 85 -3.55 -10.50 -8.51
N ALA A 86 -4.52 -10.97 -9.32
CA ALA A 86 -4.24 -11.51 -10.65
C ALA A 86 -3.62 -10.45 -11.58
N SER A 87 -4.07 -9.20 -11.49
CA SER A 87 -3.48 -8.09 -12.26
C SER A 87 -2.04 -7.79 -11.82
N ALA A 88 -1.77 -7.73 -10.52
CA ALA A 88 -0.43 -7.53 -9.97
C ALA A 88 0.55 -8.65 -10.39
N LEU A 89 0.08 -9.90 -10.40
CA LEU A 89 0.86 -11.05 -10.91
C LEU A 89 1.14 -10.91 -12.40
N ARG A 90 0.17 -10.49 -13.22
CA ARG A 90 0.38 -10.25 -14.66
C ARG A 90 1.41 -9.16 -14.95
N TYR A 91 1.48 -8.12 -14.13
CA TYR A 91 2.55 -7.13 -14.22
C TYR A 91 3.92 -7.75 -13.90
N ALA A 92 4.00 -8.53 -12.81
CA ALA A 92 5.23 -9.22 -12.41
C ALA A 92 5.73 -10.23 -13.46
N GLU A 93 4.82 -10.99 -14.09
CA GLU A 93 5.12 -11.92 -15.20
C GLU A 93 5.78 -11.20 -16.39
N ARG A 94 5.45 -9.91 -16.60
CA ARG A 94 6.03 -9.07 -17.66
C ARG A 94 7.33 -8.38 -17.23
N GLY A 95 7.85 -8.73 -16.05
CA GLY A 95 9.05 -8.17 -15.48
C GLY A 95 8.86 -6.82 -14.79
N MET A 96 7.62 -6.37 -14.60
CA MET A 96 7.32 -5.07 -13.97
C MET A 96 7.22 -5.21 -12.45
N TYR A 97 7.76 -4.23 -11.74
CA TYR A 97 7.71 -4.16 -10.29
C TYR A 97 6.43 -3.45 -9.84
N VAL A 98 5.71 -4.06 -8.91
CA VAL A 98 4.46 -3.54 -8.36
C VAL A 98 4.56 -3.30 -6.86
N HIS A 99 3.79 -2.33 -6.36
CA HIS A 99 3.62 -2.08 -4.93
C HIS A 99 2.15 -1.77 -4.62
N PRO A 100 1.68 -2.00 -3.39
CA PRO A 100 0.32 -1.64 -3.02
C PRO A 100 0.17 -0.13 -2.88
N LEU A 101 -0.93 0.37 -3.44
CA LEU A 101 -1.52 1.68 -3.17
C LEU A 101 -2.66 1.52 -2.15
N LEU A 102 -3.15 2.64 -1.64
CA LEU A 102 -4.34 2.66 -0.80
C LEU A 102 -5.56 2.09 -1.54
N VAL A 103 -6.45 1.43 -0.80
CA VAL A 103 -7.73 0.94 -1.34
C VAL A 103 -8.55 2.15 -1.79
N GLY A 104 -9.00 2.16 -3.05
CA GLY A 104 -9.78 3.28 -3.59
C GLY A 104 -8.96 4.54 -3.90
N GLY A 105 -7.65 4.54 -3.61
CA GLY A 105 -6.78 5.71 -3.72
C GLY A 105 -5.66 5.54 -4.74
N LYS A 106 -4.86 6.60 -4.91
CA LYS A 106 -3.70 6.61 -5.83
C LYS A 106 -2.37 6.67 -5.08
N GLU A 107 -2.42 6.86 -3.78
CA GLU A 107 -1.26 7.07 -2.92
C GLU A 107 -0.60 5.74 -2.55
N PRO A 108 0.75 5.69 -2.43
CA PRO A 108 1.44 4.49 -2.03
C PRO A 108 1.12 4.11 -0.59
N ARG A 109 1.03 2.81 -0.31
CA ARG A 109 0.89 2.32 1.08
C ARG A 109 2.07 2.72 1.97
N TRP A 110 3.25 2.90 1.39
CA TRP A 110 4.48 3.20 2.12
C TRP A 110 5.25 4.32 1.43
N LEU A 111 5.91 5.20 2.19
CA LEU A 111 6.74 6.27 1.63
C LEU A 111 7.96 5.73 0.86
N ASP A 112 8.55 4.63 1.34
CA ASP A 112 9.64 3.90 0.70
C ASP A 112 9.13 2.88 -0.33
N TRP A 113 8.00 3.17 -0.99
CA TRP A 113 7.34 2.26 -1.93
C TRP A 113 8.25 1.76 -3.04
N GLU A 114 9.14 2.59 -3.58
CA GLU A 114 10.00 2.24 -4.71
C GLU A 114 10.98 1.12 -4.32
N ALA A 115 11.56 1.20 -3.12
CA ALA A 115 12.43 0.16 -2.57
C ALA A 115 11.67 -1.12 -2.19
N ARG A 116 10.35 -1.03 -2.00
CA ARG A 116 9.46 -2.16 -1.67
C ARG A 116 8.75 -2.74 -2.88
N ALA A 117 8.85 -2.09 -4.04
CA ALA A 117 8.24 -2.60 -5.26
C ALA A 117 8.83 -3.98 -5.58
N THR A 118 7.98 -4.89 -6.03
CA THR A 118 8.32 -6.30 -6.14
C THR A 118 7.72 -6.93 -7.39
N ARG A 119 8.36 -7.98 -7.87
CA ARG A 119 7.84 -8.93 -8.86
C ARG A 119 7.79 -10.36 -8.31
N ASP A 120 8.05 -10.52 -7.02
CA ASP A 120 8.01 -11.82 -6.35
C ASP A 120 6.54 -12.23 -6.17
N PRO A 121 6.09 -13.33 -6.79
CA PRO A 121 4.70 -13.77 -6.71
C PRO A 121 4.27 -14.06 -5.27
N GLU A 122 5.14 -14.58 -4.40
CA GLU A 122 4.77 -14.87 -3.01
C GLU A 122 4.51 -13.59 -2.21
N VAL A 123 5.28 -12.52 -2.49
CA VAL A 123 5.06 -11.22 -1.85
C VAL A 123 3.77 -10.58 -2.36
N ILE A 124 3.48 -10.71 -3.66
CA ILE A 124 2.25 -10.20 -4.28
C ILE A 124 1.03 -10.92 -3.70
N GLU A 125 1.00 -12.25 -3.72
CA GLU A 125 -0.10 -13.05 -3.18
C GLU A 125 -0.36 -12.73 -1.71
N ARG A 126 0.70 -12.59 -0.91
CA ARG A 126 0.58 -12.24 0.51
C ARG A 126 0.04 -10.82 0.72
N THR A 127 0.37 -9.89 -0.18
CA THR A 127 -0.02 -8.48 -0.07
C THR A 127 -1.49 -8.29 -0.45
N TRP A 128 -1.89 -8.73 -1.64
CA TRP A 128 -3.29 -8.63 -2.10
C TRP A 128 -4.21 -9.70 -1.46
N GLY A 129 -3.60 -10.71 -0.83
CA GLY A 129 -4.23 -11.62 0.12
C GLY A 129 -4.70 -10.97 1.43
N ARG A 130 -4.44 -9.67 1.65
CA ARG A 130 -4.91 -8.94 2.85
C ARG A 130 -6.06 -7.99 2.55
N ALA A 131 -5.94 -7.18 1.51
CA ALA A 131 -6.92 -6.16 1.16
C ALA A 131 -6.90 -5.89 -0.36
N PRO A 132 -7.95 -5.29 -0.94
CA PRO A 132 -7.99 -4.92 -2.35
C PRO A 132 -7.16 -3.66 -2.61
N PHE A 133 -5.86 -3.72 -2.35
CA PHE A 133 -4.96 -2.60 -2.64
C PHE A 133 -4.99 -2.27 -4.12
N ASN A 134 -5.09 -0.99 -4.46
CA ASN A 134 -4.79 -0.56 -5.81
C ASN A 134 -3.31 -0.88 -6.12
N ILE A 135 -2.97 -0.94 -7.39
CA ILE A 135 -1.65 -1.38 -7.85
C ILE A 135 -0.87 -0.16 -8.31
N GLY A 136 0.30 0.06 -7.74
CA GLY A 136 1.30 1.00 -8.25
C GLY A 136 2.33 0.22 -9.05
N VAL A 137 2.52 0.57 -10.32
CA VAL A 137 3.58 0.00 -11.16
C VAL A 137 4.77 0.96 -11.10
N ALA A 138 5.85 0.52 -10.45
CA ALA A 138 7.04 1.34 -10.22
C ALA A 138 7.82 1.50 -11.52
N CYS A 139 7.81 2.70 -12.11
CA CYS A 139 8.34 2.92 -13.45
C CYS A 139 9.87 2.76 -13.50
N GLY A 140 10.60 3.34 -12.54
CA GLY A 140 12.07 3.22 -12.45
C GLY A 140 12.56 1.78 -12.39
N PRO A 141 12.21 0.99 -11.35
CA PRO A 141 12.60 -0.41 -11.23
C PRO A 141 12.14 -1.29 -12.41
N SER A 142 11.07 -0.90 -13.09
CA SER A 142 10.54 -1.62 -14.26
C SER A 142 11.16 -1.20 -15.59
N ALA A 143 12.06 -0.21 -15.59
CA ALA A 143 12.57 0.45 -16.80
C ALA A 143 11.45 0.91 -17.75
N LEU A 144 10.42 1.54 -17.20
CA LEU A 144 9.27 2.05 -17.94
C LEU A 144 9.26 3.57 -17.98
N VAL A 145 8.69 4.09 -19.06
CA VAL A 145 8.29 5.48 -19.23
C VAL A 145 6.83 5.46 -19.62
N ALA A 146 5.97 6.02 -18.78
CA ALA A 146 4.57 6.23 -19.12
C ALA A 146 4.35 7.68 -19.56
N VAL A 147 3.69 7.87 -20.69
CA VAL A 147 3.14 9.15 -21.12
C VAL A 147 1.70 9.20 -20.60
N ASP A 148 1.47 10.05 -19.60
CA ASP A 148 0.22 10.20 -18.87
C ASP A 148 -0.58 11.34 -19.52
N LEU A 149 -1.64 10.96 -20.24
CA LEU A 149 -2.48 11.82 -21.05
C LEU A 149 -3.74 12.14 -20.27
N ASP A 150 -3.78 13.33 -19.69
CA ASP A 150 -4.89 13.79 -18.87
C ASP A 150 -6.01 14.42 -19.71
N VAL A 151 -7.21 14.42 -19.15
CA VAL A 151 -8.31 15.27 -19.59
C VAL A 151 -8.28 16.54 -18.73
N PRO A 152 -8.43 17.75 -19.29
CA PRO A 152 -8.45 18.98 -18.52
C PRO A 152 -9.55 19.00 -17.45
N HIS A 153 -9.30 19.75 -16.38
CA HIS A 153 -10.34 20.07 -15.40
C HIS A 153 -11.25 21.17 -15.96
N ASP A 154 -12.45 21.31 -15.38
CA ASP A 154 -13.41 22.35 -15.79
C ASP A 154 -12.76 23.75 -15.81
N GLY A 155 -12.76 24.36 -16.99
CA GLY A 155 -12.21 25.70 -17.23
C GLY A 155 -10.73 25.74 -17.65
N ASP A 156 -9.99 24.63 -17.58
CA ASP A 156 -8.66 24.54 -18.16
C ASP A 156 -8.77 24.38 -19.68
N VAL A 157 -8.18 25.31 -20.43
CA VAL A 157 -8.11 25.26 -21.90
C VAL A 157 -6.66 25.36 -22.37
N SER A 158 -6.36 24.68 -23.46
CA SER A 158 -5.03 24.68 -24.09
C SER A 158 -4.66 26.03 -24.71
N GLY A 159 -5.67 26.84 -25.06
CA GLY A 159 -5.51 28.05 -25.87
C GLY A 159 -5.37 27.77 -27.38
N LEU A 160 -5.47 26.51 -27.80
CA LEU A 160 -5.38 26.06 -29.20
C LEU A 160 -6.71 25.42 -29.61
N ALA A 161 -7.25 25.81 -30.77
CA ALA A 161 -8.62 25.48 -31.18
C ALA A 161 -8.92 23.97 -31.26
N ASP A 162 -7.92 23.15 -31.58
CA ASP A 162 -8.07 21.71 -31.84
C ASP A 162 -7.48 20.82 -30.73
N ILE A 163 -6.98 21.41 -29.63
CA ILE A 163 -6.35 20.68 -28.53
C ILE A 163 -7.28 20.70 -27.32
N VAL A 164 -7.94 19.56 -27.07
CA VAL A 164 -8.99 19.43 -26.04
C VAL A 164 -8.59 18.53 -24.87
N ASP A 165 -7.56 17.70 -25.04
CA ASP A 165 -7.01 16.81 -24.02
C ASP A 165 -5.53 16.46 -24.30
N GLY A 166 -4.93 15.66 -23.44
CA GLY A 166 -3.55 15.19 -23.63
C GLY A 166 -3.36 14.35 -24.89
N MET A 167 -4.38 13.62 -25.35
CA MET A 167 -4.28 12.78 -26.55
C MET A 167 -4.19 13.63 -27.82
N THR A 168 -5.09 14.60 -27.97
CA THR A 168 -5.06 15.56 -29.08
C THR A 168 -3.80 16.42 -29.07
N MET A 169 -3.27 16.77 -27.89
CA MET A 169 -1.96 17.40 -27.76
C MET A 169 -0.84 16.50 -28.27
N LEU A 170 -0.83 15.21 -27.91
CA LEU A 170 0.18 14.26 -28.34
C LEU A 170 0.14 14.05 -29.86
N ASP A 171 -1.05 13.92 -30.44
CA ASP A 171 -1.25 13.80 -31.89
C ASP A 171 -0.71 15.04 -32.62
N SER A 172 -0.96 16.24 -32.09
CA SER A 172 -0.44 17.49 -32.64
C SER A 172 1.09 17.57 -32.59
N LEU A 173 1.71 17.13 -31.49
CA LEU A 173 3.17 17.05 -31.38
C LEU A 173 3.75 16.06 -32.39
N ALA A 174 3.14 14.88 -32.54
CA ALA A 174 3.58 13.89 -33.51
C ALA A 174 3.47 14.42 -34.95
N ALA A 175 2.39 15.12 -35.29
CA ALA A 175 2.18 15.69 -36.62
C ALA A 175 3.22 16.76 -37.01
N GLN A 176 3.82 17.44 -36.03
CA GLN A 176 4.84 18.45 -36.25
C GLN A 176 6.25 17.88 -36.48
N ILE A 177 6.47 16.59 -36.19
CA ILE A 177 7.77 15.95 -36.27
C ILE A 177 7.79 14.99 -37.48
N PRO A 178 8.63 15.23 -38.51
CA PRO A 178 8.68 14.36 -39.68
C PRO A 178 8.96 12.90 -39.31
N GLY A 179 8.05 12.01 -39.73
CA GLY A 179 8.16 10.57 -39.49
C GLY A 179 7.81 10.12 -38.07
N ALA A 180 7.39 11.02 -37.17
CA ALA A 180 6.94 10.62 -35.84
C ALA A 180 5.63 9.84 -35.93
N GLN A 181 5.59 8.71 -35.22
CA GLN A 181 4.40 7.88 -35.06
C GLN A 181 4.27 7.48 -33.60
N ILE A 182 3.05 7.57 -33.07
CA ILE A 182 2.72 7.02 -31.75
C ILE A 182 2.67 5.50 -31.92
N THR A 183 3.69 4.81 -31.40
CA THR A 183 3.78 3.35 -31.51
C THR A 183 2.72 2.72 -30.60
N PRO A 184 1.86 1.82 -31.12
CA PRO A 184 0.91 1.08 -30.28
C PRO A 184 1.63 0.38 -29.13
N THR A 185 1.16 0.58 -27.91
CA THR A 185 1.80 0.09 -26.70
C THR A 185 0.77 -0.32 -25.65
N LEU A 186 1.20 -0.82 -24.49
CA LEU A 186 0.33 -1.05 -23.35
C LEU A 186 -0.34 0.27 -22.94
N THR A 187 -1.66 0.35 -23.14
CA THR A 187 -2.45 1.55 -22.82
C THR A 187 -3.42 1.26 -21.69
N VAL A 188 -3.42 2.12 -20.66
CA VAL A 188 -4.35 2.03 -19.54
C VAL A 188 -5.27 3.24 -19.53
N ARG A 189 -6.56 3.04 -19.71
CA ARG A 189 -7.57 4.09 -19.53
C ARG A 189 -7.72 4.42 -18.05
N THR A 190 -7.74 5.70 -17.73
CA THR A 190 -7.88 6.20 -16.36
C THR A 190 -9.35 6.49 -16.02
N PRO A 191 -9.73 6.54 -14.74
CA PRO A 191 -11.08 6.89 -14.30
C PRO A 191 -11.60 8.25 -14.78
N SER A 192 -10.71 9.23 -15.01
CA SER A 192 -11.07 10.56 -15.49
C SER A 192 -11.28 10.62 -17.01
N GLY A 193 -11.08 9.51 -17.73
CA GLY A 193 -11.16 9.46 -19.19
C GLY A 193 -9.81 9.68 -19.91
N GLY A 194 -8.74 9.91 -19.16
CA GLY A 194 -7.37 9.99 -19.67
C GLY A 194 -6.75 8.62 -19.97
N ARG A 195 -5.45 8.60 -20.33
CA ARG A 195 -4.72 7.38 -20.73
C ARG A 195 -3.28 7.39 -20.23
N HIS A 196 -2.79 6.27 -19.74
CA HIS A 196 -1.35 6.01 -19.63
C HIS A 196 -0.88 5.22 -20.85
N LEU A 197 -0.05 5.81 -21.71
CA LEU A 197 0.69 5.07 -22.74
C LEU A 197 2.02 4.60 -22.15
N VAL A 198 2.17 3.30 -21.91
CA VAL A 198 3.32 2.74 -21.19
C VAL A 198 4.35 2.18 -22.16
N TYR A 199 5.57 2.70 -22.13
CA TYR A 199 6.70 2.26 -22.96
C TYR A 199 7.84 1.71 -22.10
N ARG A 200 8.72 0.92 -22.70
CA ARG A 200 10.03 0.57 -22.12
C ARG A 200 11.02 1.69 -22.40
N ALA A 201 11.75 2.10 -21.38
CA ALA A 201 12.92 2.96 -21.54
C ALA A 201 13.96 2.27 -22.43
N PRO A 202 14.57 2.97 -23.40
CA PRO A 202 15.68 2.42 -24.18
C PRO A 202 16.86 2.04 -23.27
N ALA A 203 17.56 0.98 -23.63
CA ALA A 203 18.66 0.47 -22.81
C ALA A 203 19.75 1.54 -22.61
N GLY A 204 20.16 1.74 -21.35
CA GLY A 204 21.21 2.70 -20.99
C GLY A 204 20.77 4.16 -20.90
N VAL A 205 19.48 4.47 -21.11
CA VAL A 205 18.94 5.83 -20.98
C VAL A 205 18.12 5.94 -19.69
N GLU A 206 18.55 6.82 -18.79
CA GLU A 206 17.77 7.16 -17.60
C GLU A 206 16.79 8.28 -17.92
N VAL A 207 15.49 7.96 -17.94
CA VAL A 207 14.43 8.95 -18.09
C VAL A 207 13.90 9.29 -16.69
N ARG A 208 13.91 10.59 -16.36
CA ARG A 208 13.38 11.09 -15.08
C ARG A 208 11.90 11.40 -15.20
N ASN A 209 11.19 11.27 -14.08
CA ASN A 209 9.79 11.67 -13.98
C ASN A 209 9.65 13.20 -14.16
N THR A 210 8.79 13.66 -15.06
CA THR A 210 8.52 15.08 -15.30
C THR A 210 7.01 15.35 -15.34
N ALA A 211 6.59 16.55 -14.95
CA ALA A 211 5.18 16.98 -15.01
C ALA A 211 5.04 18.17 -15.97
N ARG A 212 4.07 18.10 -16.90
CA ARG A 212 3.68 19.13 -17.87
C ARG A 212 4.84 19.73 -18.68
N THR A 213 5.81 18.90 -19.04
CA THR A 213 7.04 19.36 -19.72
C THR A 213 6.98 19.21 -21.23
N ILE A 214 6.32 18.16 -21.74
CA ILE A 214 6.28 17.89 -23.19
C ILE A 214 5.05 18.46 -23.88
N GLY A 215 3.98 18.76 -23.16
CA GLY A 215 2.76 19.36 -23.70
C GLY A 215 1.68 19.59 -22.65
N TRP A 216 0.67 20.38 -23.02
CA TRP A 216 -0.50 20.61 -22.18
C TRP A 216 -1.26 19.29 -21.96
N CYS A 217 -1.64 19.01 -20.70
CA CYS A 217 -2.23 17.74 -20.28
C CYS A 217 -1.39 16.48 -20.59
N ILE A 218 -0.07 16.62 -20.70
CA ILE A 218 0.85 15.49 -20.85
C ILE A 218 1.92 15.50 -19.75
N ASP A 219 1.86 14.48 -18.90
CA ASP A 219 2.87 14.19 -17.87
C ASP A 219 3.72 12.97 -18.28
N THR A 220 4.92 12.84 -17.69
CA THR A 220 5.74 11.63 -17.86
C THR A 220 6.05 10.97 -16.52
N ARG A 221 5.79 9.67 -16.43
CA ARG A 221 6.12 8.85 -15.26
C ARG A 221 7.27 7.92 -15.59
N ALA A 222 8.41 8.12 -14.96
CA ALA A 222 9.62 7.34 -15.18
C ALA A 222 10.34 7.06 -13.84
N ALA A 223 11.68 7.06 -13.79
CA ALA A 223 12.40 6.82 -12.53
C ALA A 223 11.96 7.79 -11.41
N GLY A 224 11.74 7.26 -10.19
CA GLY A 224 11.15 7.99 -9.06
C GLY A 224 9.64 8.19 -9.11
N GLY A 225 8.97 7.69 -10.16
CA GLY A 225 7.51 7.74 -10.35
C GLY A 225 6.89 6.35 -10.50
N TYR A 226 5.56 6.32 -10.44
CA TYR A 226 4.75 5.13 -10.69
C TYR A 226 3.46 5.51 -11.41
N ILE A 227 2.82 4.53 -12.03
CA ILE A 227 1.46 4.63 -12.56
C ILE A 227 0.51 3.74 -11.78
N VAL A 228 -0.77 4.10 -11.77
CA VAL A 228 -1.81 3.21 -11.25
C VAL A 228 -2.11 2.12 -12.28
N GLY A 229 -2.08 0.87 -11.84
CA GLY A 229 -2.19 -0.32 -12.68
C GLY A 229 -3.64 -0.76 -12.94
N ILE A 230 -3.80 -1.57 -13.98
CA ILE A 230 -5.08 -2.14 -14.44
C ILE A 230 -5.81 -2.87 -13.31
N GLY A 231 -7.12 -2.67 -13.23
CA GLY A 231 -8.02 -3.25 -12.23
C GLY A 231 -8.12 -2.44 -10.93
N SER A 232 -7.21 -1.49 -10.69
CA SER A 232 -7.31 -0.52 -9.60
C SER A 232 -8.58 0.31 -9.73
N GLN A 233 -9.19 0.72 -8.62
CA GLN A 233 -10.41 1.52 -8.62
C GLN A 233 -10.24 2.81 -7.84
N VAL A 234 -10.67 3.93 -8.41
CA VAL A 234 -10.74 5.23 -7.73
C VAL A 234 -12.17 5.75 -7.88
N ASP A 235 -12.78 6.15 -6.77
CA ASP A 235 -14.18 6.58 -6.71
C ASP A 235 -15.16 5.57 -7.37
N GLY A 236 -14.83 4.28 -7.28
CA GLY A 236 -15.63 3.18 -7.83
C GLY A 236 -15.42 2.92 -9.33
N VAL A 237 -14.61 3.71 -10.02
CA VAL A 237 -14.31 3.58 -11.46
C VAL A 237 -12.93 2.91 -11.65
N SER A 238 -12.84 1.97 -12.58
CA SER A 238 -11.65 1.14 -12.76
C SER A 238 -10.64 1.74 -13.74
N TYR A 239 -9.36 1.51 -13.48
CA TYR A 239 -8.29 1.60 -14.48
C TYR A 239 -8.38 0.36 -15.37
N GLU A 240 -8.50 0.56 -16.68
CA GLU A 240 -8.81 -0.53 -17.61
C GLU A 240 -7.79 -0.60 -18.74
N LEU A 241 -7.49 -1.83 -19.19
CA LEU A 241 -6.69 -2.03 -20.39
C LEU A 241 -7.47 -1.50 -21.59
N GLU A 242 -6.88 -0.60 -22.37
CA GLU A 242 -7.43 -0.16 -23.65
C GLU A 242 -6.78 -0.95 -24.79
N GLY A 243 -7.60 -1.57 -25.64
CA GLY A 243 -7.12 -2.42 -26.73
C GLY A 243 -6.63 -3.80 -26.26
N SER A 244 -5.77 -4.42 -27.07
CA SER A 244 -5.26 -5.79 -26.86
C SER A 244 -3.75 -5.88 -26.59
N VAL A 245 -3.03 -4.75 -26.68
CA VAL A 245 -1.58 -4.73 -26.48
C VAL A 245 -1.28 -4.80 -24.99
N THR A 246 -0.63 -5.88 -24.56
CA THR A 246 -0.32 -6.10 -23.13
C THR A 246 1.15 -5.92 -22.76
N ASP A 247 2.03 -5.78 -23.75
CA ASP A 247 3.46 -5.59 -23.55
C ASP A 247 3.86 -4.17 -23.96
N PRO A 248 4.57 -3.42 -23.09
CA PRO A 248 5.09 -2.12 -23.46
C PRO A 248 6.05 -2.21 -24.65
N ALA A 249 5.79 -1.41 -25.68
CA ALA A 249 6.70 -1.18 -26.79
C ALA A 249 7.92 -0.35 -26.32
N VAL A 250 8.98 -0.33 -27.12
CA VAL A 250 10.12 0.56 -26.87
C VAL A 250 9.67 2.02 -27.09
N LEU A 251 10.11 2.92 -26.21
CA LEU A 251 9.81 4.34 -26.34
C LEU A 251 10.35 4.89 -27.68
N PRO A 252 9.50 5.49 -28.53
CA PRO A 252 9.95 6.08 -29.79
C PRO A 252 10.98 7.20 -29.59
N ASP A 253 11.99 7.27 -30.45
CA ASP A 253 13.09 8.24 -30.34
C ASP A 253 12.62 9.70 -30.33
N TRP A 254 11.57 10.02 -31.08
CA TRP A 254 11.00 11.36 -31.11
C TRP A 254 10.40 11.74 -29.74
N LEU A 255 9.72 10.80 -29.06
CA LEU A 255 9.22 11.01 -27.72
C LEU A 255 10.35 11.10 -26.71
N LEU A 256 11.36 10.22 -26.81
CA LEU A 256 12.53 10.30 -25.95
C LEU A 256 13.20 11.68 -26.08
N THR A 257 13.35 12.17 -27.30
CA THR A 257 13.93 13.49 -27.59
C THR A 257 13.09 14.58 -26.94
N LEU A 258 11.77 14.58 -27.13
CA LEU A 258 10.89 15.57 -26.48
C LEU A 258 11.04 15.54 -24.96
N ILE A 259 11.00 14.35 -24.35
CA ILE A 259 11.07 14.20 -22.88
C ILE A 259 12.41 14.68 -22.33
N THR A 260 13.51 14.40 -23.02
CA THR A 260 14.86 14.72 -22.55
C THR A 260 15.31 16.14 -22.89
N THR A 261 14.69 16.78 -23.88
CA THR A 261 14.98 18.17 -24.27
C THR A 261 14.01 19.18 -23.69
N ALA A 262 12.88 18.73 -23.15
CA ALA A 262 11.93 19.61 -22.49
C ALA A 262 12.61 20.36 -21.33
N PRO A 263 12.34 21.67 -21.18
CA PRO A 263 12.92 22.46 -20.10
C PRO A 263 12.55 21.86 -18.75
N GLU A 264 13.48 21.91 -17.79
CA GLU A 264 13.19 21.46 -16.42
C GLU A 264 11.93 22.16 -15.92
N PRO A 265 10.95 21.41 -15.38
CA PRO A 265 9.71 22.01 -14.95
C PRO A 265 10.02 23.03 -13.85
N PRO A 266 9.29 24.17 -13.77
CA PRO A 266 9.26 24.92 -12.54
C PRO A 266 8.86 23.95 -11.42
N LYS A 267 9.54 24.00 -10.26
CA LYS A 267 9.26 23.12 -9.11
C LYS A 267 7.81 23.30 -8.65
N SER A 268 6.87 22.60 -9.26
CA SER A 268 5.45 22.63 -8.93
C SER A 268 5.00 21.23 -8.55
N GLY A 269 4.36 21.15 -7.38
CA GLY A 269 3.79 19.93 -6.82
C GLY A 269 4.82 18.91 -6.36
N GLY A 270 5.47 19.16 -5.21
CA GLY A 270 6.18 18.09 -4.51
C GLY A 270 5.24 16.89 -4.32
N ALA A 271 5.79 15.67 -4.38
CA ALA A 271 5.07 14.45 -4.02
C ALA A 271 4.16 14.73 -2.81
N PRO A 272 2.90 14.25 -2.82
CA PRO A 272 1.90 14.63 -1.83
C PRO A 272 2.54 14.57 -0.45
N ARG A 273 2.55 15.71 0.25
CA ARG A 273 3.26 15.77 1.54
C ARG A 273 2.59 14.73 2.42
N ARG A 274 3.39 14.01 3.21
CA ARG A 274 2.88 12.97 4.11
C ARG A 274 1.64 13.43 4.90
N ALA A 275 1.63 14.69 5.33
CA ALA A 275 0.50 15.32 6.01
C ALA A 275 -0.81 15.32 5.19
N ASP A 276 -0.74 15.49 3.87
CA ASP A 276 -1.90 15.53 2.96
C ASP A 276 -2.49 14.12 2.79
N VAL A 277 -1.63 13.10 2.62
CA VAL A 277 -2.04 11.68 2.59
C VAL A 277 -2.73 11.29 3.90
N VAL A 278 -2.11 11.65 5.03
CA VAL A 278 -2.65 11.41 6.37
C VAL A 278 -3.98 12.14 6.60
N ALA A 279 -4.13 13.37 6.12
CA ALA A 279 -5.38 14.12 6.24
C ALA A 279 -6.51 13.43 5.45
N ARG A 280 -6.24 12.96 4.24
CA ARG A 280 -7.24 12.28 3.40
C ARG A 280 -7.66 10.93 3.98
N LEU A 281 -6.73 10.18 4.58
CA LEU A 281 -7.03 8.97 5.35
C LEU A 281 -7.97 9.24 6.53
N ARG A 282 -7.76 10.35 7.25
CA ARG A 282 -8.65 10.78 8.35
C ARG A 282 -10.04 11.19 7.86
N ASP A 283 -10.15 11.76 6.66
CA ASP A 283 -11.44 12.15 6.09
C ASP A 283 -12.28 10.95 5.65
N LEU A 284 -11.66 9.98 4.98
CA LEU A 284 -12.31 8.71 4.65
C LEU A 284 -12.78 7.98 5.92
N THR A 285 -11.95 8.02 6.96
CA THR A 285 -12.26 7.49 8.30
C THR A 285 -13.44 8.20 8.99
N ARG A 286 -13.63 9.50 8.77
CA ARG A 286 -14.66 10.32 9.44
C ARG A 286 -16.08 10.06 8.93
N GLN A 287 -16.22 9.50 7.73
CA GLN A 287 -17.51 9.21 7.10
C GLN A 287 -18.16 7.90 7.61
N GLY A 288 -17.52 7.20 8.55
CA GLY A 288 -18.01 5.94 9.10
C GLY A 288 -19.14 6.05 10.14
N THR A 289 -19.74 4.89 10.43
CA THR A 289 -20.73 4.63 11.48
C THR A 289 -20.26 5.06 12.87
N ARG A 290 -21.17 5.08 13.85
CA ARG A 290 -20.83 5.45 15.24
C ARG A 290 -19.79 4.48 15.82
N GLU A 291 -19.90 3.21 15.46
CA GLU A 291 -19.07 2.09 15.89
C GLU A 291 -17.66 2.19 15.31
N GLU A 292 -17.54 2.55 14.03
CA GLU A 292 -16.25 2.84 13.39
C GLU A 292 -15.59 4.08 14.00
N ARG A 293 -16.32 5.17 14.20
CA ARG A 293 -15.79 6.36 14.88
C ARG A 293 -15.29 6.06 16.30
N TRP A 294 -15.96 5.16 17.02
CA TRP A 294 -15.48 4.66 18.32
C TRP A 294 -14.18 3.85 18.18
N ALA A 295 -14.11 2.93 17.22
CA ALA A 295 -12.91 2.14 16.97
C ALA A 295 -11.70 2.99 16.54
N HIS A 296 -11.93 4.01 15.73
CA HIS A 296 -10.92 5.01 15.38
C HIS A 296 -10.53 5.89 16.57
N GLY A 297 -11.44 6.17 17.49
CA GLY A 297 -11.13 6.81 18.78
C GLY A 297 -10.17 5.97 19.63
N ILE A 298 -10.37 4.65 19.68
CA ILE A 298 -9.43 3.72 20.33
C ILE A 298 -8.09 3.76 19.63
N LEU A 299 -8.05 3.54 18.30
CA LEU A 299 -6.79 3.53 17.55
C LEU A 299 -6.00 4.84 17.76
N ARG A 300 -6.67 5.99 17.69
CA ARG A 300 -6.04 7.29 17.95
C ARG A 300 -5.46 7.36 19.36
N SER A 301 -6.22 6.98 20.39
CA SER A 301 -5.70 6.96 21.77
C SER A 301 -4.48 6.05 21.92
N GLU A 302 -4.45 4.91 21.23
CA GLU A 302 -3.30 4.00 21.25
C GLU A 302 -2.07 4.62 20.56
N CYS A 303 -2.29 5.34 19.45
CA CYS A 303 -1.25 6.02 18.70
C CYS A 303 -0.68 7.22 19.47
N ASP A 304 -1.54 8.06 20.05
CA ASP A 304 -1.14 9.24 20.81
C ASP A 304 -0.28 8.85 22.02
N GLU A 305 -0.69 7.80 22.74
CA GLU A 305 0.06 7.28 23.88
C GLU A 305 1.43 6.73 23.45
N LEU A 306 1.48 5.93 22.38
CA LEU A 306 2.74 5.39 21.84
C LEU A 306 3.68 6.51 21.37
N ALA A 307 3.17 7.48 20.61
CA ALA A 307 3.95 8.60 20.09
C ALA A 307 4.57 9.45 21.21
N ALA A 308 3.88 9.59 22.35
CA ALA A 308 4.37 10.34 23.51
C ALA A 308 5.40 9.58 24.37
N MET A 309 5.69 8.30 24.09
CA MET A 309 6.58 7.49 24.93
C MET A 309 8.06 7.92 24.82
N LYS A 310 8.71 8.11 25.96
CA LYS A 310 10.16 8.39 26.07
C LYS A 310 11.05 7.18 25.75
N PRO A 311 12.35 7.35 25.45
CA PRO A 311 13.25 6.23 25.18
C PRO A 311 13.29 5.22 26.33
N ASP A 312 13.51 3.94 26.00
CA ASP A 312 13.65 2.84 26.96
C ASP A 312 12.43 2.55 27.87
N THR A 313 11.24 3.05 27.51
CA THR A 313 9.98 2.83 28.27
C THR A 313 9.17 1.62 27.82
N GLY A 314 9.71 0.76 26.94
CA GLY A 314 8.99 -0.42 26.42
C GLY A 314 8.10 -0.15 25.21
N ARG A 315 8.46 0.83 24.37
CA ARG A 315 7.74 1.23 23.14
C ARG A 315 7.36 0.06 22.22
N ASN A 316 8.26 -0.91 22.04
CA ASN A 316 7.98 -2.08 21.20
C ASN A 316 6.83 -2.94 21.75
N ASN A 317 6.77 -3.12 23.08
CA ASN A 317 5.66 -3.84 23.73
C ASN A 317 4.35 -3.04 23.61
N ARG A 318 4.43 -1.71 23.74
CA ARG A 318 3.27 -0.82 23.55
C ARG A 318 2.73 -0.90 22.12
N LEU A 319 3.61 -0.88 21.11
CA LEU A 319 3.27 -1.06 19.70
C LEU A 319 2.63 -2.43 19.47
N ASN A 320 3.17 -3.50 20.05
CA ASN A 320 2.60 -4.84 19.92
C ASN A 320 1.18 -4.90 20.49
N LEU A 321 0.96 -4.32 21.68
CA LEU A 321 -0.35 -4.27 22.32
C LEU A 321 -1.34 -3.42 21.51
N ALA A 322 -0.91 -2.29 20.99
CA ALA A 322 -1.71 -1.42 20.13
C ALA A 322 -2.13 -2.16 18.85
N ALA A 323 -1.17 -2.84 18.20
CA ALA A 323 -1.41 -3.67 17.01
C ALA A 323 -2.35 -4.84 17.30
N TYR A 324 -2.21 -5.49 18.46
CA TYR A 324 -3.15 -6.51 18.92
C TYR A 324 -4.56 -5.95 19.06
N ARG A 325 -4.74 -4.84 19.79
CA ARG A 325 -6.06 -4.21 20.00
C ARG A 325 -6.69 -3.74 18.70
N ALA A 326 -5.89 -3.14 17.81
CA ALA A 326 -6.33 -2.74 16.48
C ALA A 326 -6.75 -3.97 15.66
N GLY A 327 -5.99 -5.07 15.70
CA GLY A 327 -6.35 -6.32 15.04
C GLY A 327 -7.67 -6.91 15.52
N GLN A 328 -8.02 -6.76 16.80
CA GLN A 328 -9.34 -7.18 17.30
C GLN A 328 -10.48 -6.35 16.71
N LEU A 329 -10.26 -5.06 16.48
CA LEU A 329 -11.24 -4.14 15.87
C LEU A 329 -11.35 -4.37 14.36
N VAL A 330 -10.22 -4.65 13.69
CA VAL A 330 -10.19 -5.06 12.28
C VAL A 330 -10.97 -6.37 12.08
N ALA A 331 -10.76 -7.36 12.94
CA ALA A 331 -11.52 -8.61 12.87
C ALA A 331 -13.00 -8.47 13.21
N ALA A 332 -13.38 -7.41 13.93
CA ALA A 332 -14.77 -7.03 14.13
C ALA A 332 -15.37 -6.26 12.94
N GLY A 333 -14.55 -5.91 11.93
CA GLY A 333 -14.97 -5.12 10.77
C GLY A 333 -15.12 -3.63 11.07
N LEU A 334 -14.56 -3.14 12.19
CA LEU A 334 -14.71 -1.76 12.66
C LEU A 334 -13.52 -0.86 12.32
N LEU A 335 -12.42 -1.46 11.85
CA LEU A 335 -11.25 -0.75 11.34
C LEU A 335 -10.78 -1.45 10.07
N ASP A 336 -10.25 -0.66 9.15
CA ASP A 336 -9.43 -1.20 8.06
C ASP A 336 -8.02 -1.55 8.59
N GLN A 337 -7.50 -2.70 8.18
CA GLN A 337 -6.19 -3.17 8.65
C GLN A 337 -5.05 -2.26 8.18
N ALA A 338 -5.15 -1.72 6.96
CA ALA A 338 -4.16 -0.80 6.41
C ALA A 338 -4.08 0.46 7.26
N VAL A 339 -5.24 1.08 7.51
CA VAL A 339 -5.35 2.31 8.29
C VAL A 339 -4.79 2.11 9.70
N ALA A 340 -5.08 0.98 10.33
CA ALA A 340 -4.52 0.63 11.62
C ALA A 340 -2.99 0.45 11.60
N GLU A 341 -2.45 -0.31 10.66
CA GLU A 341 -1.00 -0.53 10.55
C GLU A 341 -0.24 0.77 10.26
N GLU A 342 -0.82 1.65 9.45
CA GLU A 342 -0.22 2.93 9.09
C GLU A 342 -0.13 3.89 10.29
N HIS A 343 -1.24 4.14 10.99
CA HIS A 343 -1.25 5.01 12.16
C HIS A 343 -0.33 4.51 13.28
N LEU A 344 -0.25 3.19 13.47
CA LEU A 344 0.65 2.60 14.45
C LEU A 344 2.12 2.68 14.02
N THR A 345 2.41 2.58 12.72
CA THR A 345 3.75 2.82 12.18
C THR A 345 4.18 4.26 12.45
N GLU A 346 3.28 5.22 12.22
CA GLU A 346 3.52 6.63 12.50
C GLU A 346 3.81 6.92 13.97
N ALA A 347 2.96 6.40 14.85
CA ALA A 347 3.15 6.57 16.28
C ALA A 347 4.46 5.92 16.76
N ALA A 348 4.82 4.75 16.22
CA ALA A 348 6.08 4.09 16.53
C ALA A 348 7.28 4.94 16.08
N GLN A 349 7.25 5.47 14.85
CA GLN A 349 8.29 6.36 14.32
C GLN A 349 8.40 7.67 15.11
N ALA A 350 7.28 8.29 15.44
CA ALA A 350 7.23 9.53 16.24
C ALA A 350 7.79 9.31 17.65
N SER A 351 7.60 8.11 18.20
CA SER A 351 8.26 7.72 19.44
C SER A 351 9.77 7.50 19.26
N GLY A 352 10.32 7.40 18.05
CA GLY A 352 11.73 7.04 17.81
C GLY A 352 11.98 5.53 17.85
N LEU A 353 10.93 4.70 17.75
CA LEU A 353 11.10 3.27 17.45
C LEU A 353 11.51 3.10 15.98
N GLY A 354 12.37 2.13 15.68
CA GLY A 354 12.75 1.82 14.30
C GLY A 354 13.84 2.73 13.69
N GLU A 355 14.40 3.69 14.42
CA GLU A 355 15.53 4.53 13.96
C GLU A 355 16.74 3.69 13.53
N LYS A 356 17.00 2.57 14.22
CA LYS A 356 18.07 1.63 13.89
C LYS A 356 17.66 0.58 12.86
N SER A 357 16.35 0.29 12.74
CA SER A 357 15.81 -0.69 11.80
C SER A 357 14.28 -0.57 11.68
N ALA A 358 13.79 -0.11 10.53
CA ALA A 358 12.36 -0.05 10.24
C ALA A 358 11.68 -1.45 10.28
N PHE A 359 12.45 -2.52 10.12
CA PHE A 359 11.97 -3.91 10.17
C PHE A 359 11.45 -4.30 11.57
N GLU A 360 11.92 -3.65 12.64
CA GLU A 360 11.45 -3.87 14.00
C GLU A 360 9.96 -3.54 14.13
N ILE A 361 9.54 -2.37 13.62
CA ILE A 361 8.14 -1.92 13.64
C ILE A 361 7.27 -2.93 12.88
N GLU A 362 7.68 -3.29 11.66
CA GLU A 362 6.90 -4.18 10.80
C GLU A 362 6.70 -5.56 11.44
N LYS A 363 7.76 -6.15 11.99
CA LYS A 363 7.69 -7.45 12.67
C LYS A 363 6.74 -7.40 13.87
N THR A 364 6.80 -6.33 14.65
CA THR A 364 5.96 -6.14 15.83
C THR A 364 4.50 -5.91 15.45
N LEU A 365 4.22 -5.08 14.44
CA LEU A 365 2.89 -4.89 13.89
C LEU A 365 2.30 -6.19 13.36
N ARG A 366 3.07 -6.92 12.54
CA ARG A 366 2.64 -8.19 11.95
C ARG A 366 2.22 -9.19 13.02
N SER A 367 3.04 -9.37 14.06
CA SER A 367 2.75 -10.31 15.14
C SER A 367 1.55 -9.88 15.99
N GLY A 368 1.48 -8.60 16.40
CA GLY A 368 0.36 -8.07 17.17
C GLY A 368 -0.95 -8.13 16.39
N MET A 369 -0.96 -7.64 15.15
CA MET A 369 -2.14 -7.62 14.28
C MET A 369 -2.68 -9.03 14.03
N ALA A 370 -1.81 -10.00 13.71
CA ALA A 370 -2.22 -11.40 13.53
C ALA A 370 -2.86 -12.00 14.79
N ALA A 371 -2.27 -11.74 15.97
CA ALA A 371 -2.84 -12.20 17.23
C ALA A 371 -4.20 -11.54 17.51
N GLY A 372 -4.34 -10.24 17.23
CA GLY A 372 -5.59 -9.50 17.38
C GLY A 372 -6.70 -10.00 16.45
N LEU A 373 -6.36 -10.27 15.19
CA LEU A 373 -7.30 -10.77 14.18
C LEU A 373 -7.96 -12.09 14.59
N SER A 374 -7.24 -12.92 15.34
CA SER A 374 -7.76 -14.19 15.86
C SER A 374 -8.77 -14.04 17.01
N ARG A 375 -8.91 -12.82 17.56
CA ARG A 375 -9.73 -12.52 18.74
C ARG A 375 -10.60 -11.26 18.53
N PRO A 376 -11.65 -11.32 17.68
CA PRO A 376 -12.49 -10.17 17.37
C PRO A 376 -13.07 -9.51 18.63
N ARG A 377 -13.01 -8.17 18.70
CA ARG A 377 -13.55 -7.42 19.83
C ARG A 377 -15.07 -7.40 19.76
N ARG A 378 -15.76 -7.80 20.83
CA ARG A 378 -17.22 -7.67 20.93
C ARG A 378 -17.56 -6.34 21.59
N MET A 379 -18.41 -5.53 20.96
CA MET A 379 -19.03 -4.40 21.64
C MET A 379 -20.09 -4.94 22.59
N THR A 380 -19.98 -4.62 23.87
CA THR A 380 -21.10 -4.76 24.80
C THR A 380 -22.11 -3.66 24.48
N THR A 381 -23.19 -4.00 23.78
CA THR A 381 -24.38 -3.15 23.72
C THR A 381 -24.95 -3.09 25.14
N ALA A 382 -24.68 -2.02 25.87
CA ALA A 382 -25.39 -1.77 27.12
C ALA A 382 -26.89 -1.64 26.79
N PRO A 383 -27.80 -2.34 27.50
CA PRO A 383 -29.22 -2.18 27.26
C PRO A 383 -29.62 -0.74 27.52
N ALA A 384 -30.39 -0.16 26.60
CA ALA A 384 -30.90 1.20 26.72
C ALA A 384 -31.56 1.39 28.10
N ARG A 385 -31.10 2.40 28.86
CA ARG A 385 -31.76 2.81 30.11
C ARG A 385 -33.23 3.09 29.76
N ARG A 386 -34.14 2.26 30.27
CA ARG A 386 -35.57 2.60 30.32
C ARG A 386 -35.66 3.91 31.08
N MET A 387 -36.03 4.98 30.38
CA MET A 387 -36.53 6.19 31.00
C MET A 387 -37.82 5.79 31.71
N GLY A 388 -37.73 5.56 33.03
CA GLY A 388 -38.90 5.42 33.87
C GLY A 388 -39.63 6.75 33.89
N GLY A 389 -40.82 6.78 33.29
CA GLY A 389 -41.79 7.83 33.57
C GLY A 389 -42.20 7.71 35.04
N ALA A 390 -41.92 8.76 35.81
CA ALA A 390 -42.60 8.99 37.07
C ALA A 390 -43.99 9.54 36.74
N ALA A 391 -44.96 8.98 37.45
CA ALA A 391 -46.38 9.32 37.45
C ALA A 391 -46.63 10.74 37.99
#